data_AF-V5I3R5-F1
#
_entry.id   AF-V5I3R5-F1
#
_cell.length_a   1.000
_cell.length_b   1.000
_cell.length_c   1.000
_cell.angle_alpha   90.00
_cell.angle_beta   90.00
_cell.angle_gamma   90.00
#
_symmetry.space_group_name_H-M   'P 1'
#
loop_
_entity.id
_entity.type
_entity.pdbx_description
1 polymer ?
#
loop_
_entity_poly.entity_id
_entity_poly.type
_entity_poly.pdbx_seq_one_letter_code
_entity_poly.pdbx_strand_id
1 'polypeptide(L)'
;SLLDEEVNQAFENMLDDMNLTDEKRAPLRNRTLMEKREMLSMHHKGTTGGKRSSRCETPLDYVNFLSAENMSADKLFRGIESLRVALTNNPVSWLKEFLQEGMDKLLKILQRCKQHSRDNRYERIEHEVIRCVRALMNNTPGLKYVYEHVSALTIVSASMNVARPYVMVDVMKLLAAVSIVPPNGHEQVLRAITECAEAEEHERFAPIVAGLGCKENDALRTASIQLINALVSGTEDFDFRVHLRNEFMRTGMMDIYESLQNEVVESPELSVQLNIFKETKDFDFEELSQRCESITQELNDPLECFELLRNTLKGTPCEMSLLSMLQHLLCIRDDVQVRPAYYKLIEGCISQIVLHKNGYDPDFRKPARFTVDMEMLLESIVEGSRSEERDHVEQLQKKLEEALTQKQECEAKLANYEARLQNPNGAKLNVPPGLAPTGGAPPPPPPPP
;
A
#
# COMPACT_ATOMS: atom_id res chain seq x y z
N SER A 1 -16.19 -21.28 54.25
CA SER A 1 -14.92 -20.88 53.64
C SER A 1 -14.76 -21.64 52.35
N LEU A 2 -14.48 -20.95 51.25
CA LEU A 2 -14.02 -21.59 50.01
C LEU A 2 -12.70 -22.32 50.29
N LEU A 3 -12.54 -23.53 49.74
CA LEU A 3 -11.28 -24.27 49.73
C LEU A 3 -10.21 -23.45 48.99
N ASP A 4 -8.92 -23.68 49.31
CA ASP A 4 -7.83 -22.86 48.76
C ASP A 4 -7.70 -22.97 47.23
N GLU A 5 -8.09 -24.10 46.63
CA GLU A 5 -8.24 -24.26 45.17
C GLU A 5 -9.39 -23.42 44.60
N GLU A 6 -10.55 -23.40 45.27
CA GLU A 6 -11.72 -22.62 44.83
C GLU A 6 -11.44 -21.11 44.88
N VAL A 7 -10.64 -20.65 45.85
CA VAL A 7 -10.18 -19.26 45.94
C VAL A 7 -9.28 -18.90 44.78
N ASN A 8 -8.33 -19.78 44.42
CA ASN A 8 -7.45 -19.53 43.28
C ASN A 8 -8.22 -19.54 41.96
N GLN A 9 -9.18 -20.46 41.78
CA GLN A 9 -10.04 -20.49 40.59
C GLN A 9 -10.91 -19.24 40.48
N ALA A 10 -11.54 -18.81 41.57
CA ALA A 10 -12.32 -17.57 41.60
C ALA A 10 -11.45 -16.34 41.33
N PHE A 11 -10.19 -16.35 41.79
CA PHE A 11 -9.23 -15.28 41.54
C PHE A 11 -8.81 -15.21 40.06
N GLU A 12 -8.55 -16.34 39.40
CA GLU A 12 -8.29 -16.35 37.96
C GLU A 12 -9.49 -15.83 37.16
N ASN A 13 -10.72 -16.23 37.52
CA ASN A 13 -11.93 -15.70 36.88
C ASN A 13 -12.05 -14.17 37.05
N MET A 14 -11.68 -13.64 38.22
CA MET A 14 -11.65 -12.19 38.47
C MET A 14 -10.58 -11.50 37.59
N LEU A 15 -9.38 -12.09 37.46
CA LEU A 15 -8.32 -11.54 36.61
C LEU A 15 -8.73 -11.52 35.13
N ASP A 16 -9.44 -12.55 34.67
CA ASP A 16 -10.03 -12.59 33.33
C ASP A 16 -11.03 -11.45 33.11
N ASP A 17 -11.80 -11.13 34.15
CA ASP A 17 -12.82 -10.08 34.10
C ASP A 17 -12.25 -8.66 34.14
N MET A 18 -10.99 -8.50 34.58
CA MET A 18 -10.29 -7.22 34.70
C MET A 18 -9.53 -6.77 33.44
N ASN A 19 -9.57 -7.54 32.34
CA ASN A 19 -8.92 -7.21 31.07
C ASN A 19 -7.42 -6.85 31.20
N LEU A 20 -6.69 -7.59 32.05
CA LEU A 20 -5.25 -7.38 32.30
C LEU A 20 -4.39 -8.23 31.35
N THR A 21 -3.25 -7.69 30.91
CA THR A 21 -2.21 -8.45 30.19
C THR A 21 -1.49 -9.44 31.12
N ASP A 22 -0.90 -10.50 30.57
CA ASP A 22 -0.22 -11.53 31.37
C ASP A 22 0.91 -10.97 32.25
N GLU A 23 1.66 -9.97 31.75
CA GLU A 23 2.68 -9.24 32.51
C GLU A 23 2.11 -8.58 33.77
N LYS A 24 0.89 -8.04 33.70
CA LYS A 24 0.18 -7.41 34.82
C LYS A 24 -0.48 -8.45 35.74
N ARG A 25 -0.83 -9.63 35.22
CA ARG A 25 -1.40 -10.75 36.00
C ARG A 25 -0.35 -11.47 36.85
N ALA A 26 0.88 -11.62 36.33
CA ALA A 26 1.98 -12.32 36.99
C ALA A 26 2.24 -11.89 38.46
N PRO A 27 2.36 -10.59 38.80
CA PRO A 27 2.55 -10.16 40.19
C PRO A 27 1.31 -10.39 41.07
N LEU A 28 0.11 -10.41 40.49
CA LEU A 28 -1.14 -10.65 41.22
C LEU A 28 -1.32 -12.14 41.60
N ARG A 29 -0.82 -13.06 40.75
CA ARG A 29 -0.83 -14.51 41.02
C ARG A 29 0.04 -14.90 42.22
N ASN A 30 1.14 -14.17 42.42
CA ASN A 30 2.12 -14.39 43.49
C ASN A 30 1.69 -13.83 44.86
N ARG A 31 0.54 -13.14 44.95
CA ARG A 31 0.00 -12.65 46.23
C ARG A 31 -0.51 -13.77 47.12
N THR A 32 -0.55 -13.50 48.43
CA THR A 32 -0.99 -14.47 49.43
C THR A 32 -2.49 -14.80 49.27
N LEU A 33 -2.90 -15.97 49.75
CA LEU A 33 -4.32 -16.39 49.73
C LEU A 33 -5.24 -15.41 50.49
N MET A 34 -4.73 -14.75 51.53
CA MET A 34 -5.49 -13.76 52.30
C MET A 34 -5.77 -12.50 51.46
N GLU A 35 -4.76 -11.99 50.76
CA GLU A 35 -4.90 -10.85 49.85
C GLU A 35 -5.81 -11.19 48.67
N LYS A 36 -5.73 -12.42 48.13
CA LYS A 36 -6.66 -12.90 47.09
C LYS A 36 -8.11 -12.88 47.56
N ARG A 37 -8.39 -13.35 48.78
CA ARG A 37 -9.74 -13.31 49.38
C ARG A 37 -10.24 -11.88 49.59
N GLU A 38 -9.37 -10.96 50.01
CA GLU A 38 -9.73 -9.54 50.17
C GLU A 38 -10.05 -8.89 48.83
N MET A 39 -9.22 -9.11 47.81
CA MET A 39 -9.45 -8.61 46.45
C MET A 39 -10.76 -9.15 45.86
N LEU A 40 -11.05 -10.44 46.03
CA LEU A 40 -12.32 -11.05 45.63
C LEU A 40 -13.52 -10.42 46.35
N SER A 41 -13.40 -10.14 47.66
CA SER A 41 -14.44 -9.46 48.42
C SER A 41 -14.68 -8.03 47.92
N MET A 42 -13.61 -7.29 47.61
CA MET A 42 -13.72 -5.94 47.06
C MET A 42 -14.29 -5.94 45.65
N HIS A 43 -13.88 -6.87 44.79
CA HIS A 43 -14.44 -7.03 43.44
C HIS A 43 -15.92 -7.35 43.50
N HIS A 44 -16.33 -8.27 44.40
CA HIS A 44 -17.73 -8.61 44.60
C HIS A 44 -18.53 -7.41 45.13
N LYS A 45 -18.00 -6.63 46.07
CA LYS A 45 -18.65 -5.40 46.56
C LYS A 45 -18.73 -4.29 45.49
N GLY A 46 -17.76 -4.23 44.58
CA GLY A 46 -17.77 -3.31 43.43
C GLY A 46 -18.79 -3.72 42.36
N THR A 47 -18.95 -5.01 42.11
CA THR A 47 -19.93 -5.57 41.17
C THR A 47 -21.36 -5.62 41.72
N THR A 48 -21.54 -5.71 43.04
CA THR A 48 -22.87 -5.78 43.71
C THR A 48 -23.41 -4.42 44.19
N GLY A 49 -22.92 -3.31 43.65
CA GLY A 49 -23.54 -1.99 43.86
C GLY A 49 -23.27 -1.40 45.24
N GLY A 50 -22.07 -0.88 45.45
CA GLY A 50 -21.81 0.06 46.54
C GLY A 50 -22.51 1.39 46.28
N LYS A 51 -23.69 1.61 46.91
CA LYS A 51 -24.52 2.84 46.90
C LYS A 51 -23.73 4.12 46.59
N ARG A 52 -23.75 4.55 45.33
CA ARG A 52 -23.31 5.89 44.91
C ARG A 52 -24.29 6.42 43.86
N SER A 53 -25.36 7.03 44.35
CA SER A 53 -26.16 8.13 43.75
C SER A 53 -26.08 8.35 42.22
N SER A 54 -26.20 7.30 41.42
CA SER A 54 -26.35 7.38 39.97
C SER A 54 -27.57 6.58 39.57
N ARG A 55 -28.38 7.13 38.66
CA ARG A 55 -29.72 6.59 38.33
C ARG A 55 -29.67 5.31 37.49
N CYS A 56 -28.48 4.92 37.01
CA CYS A 56 -28.22 3.74 36.19
C CYS A 56 -26.98 3.03 36.75
N GLU A 57 -27.16 1.87 37.37
CA GLU A 57 -26.06 1.09 37.98
C GLU A 57 -25.81 -0.22 37.22
N THR A 58 -26.84 -0.79 36.59
CA THR A 58 -26.76 -2.05 35.84
C THR A 58 -26.71 -1.84 34.32
N PRO A 59 -26.21 -2.81 33.53
CA PRO A 59 -26.26 -2.76 32.06
C PRO A 59 -27.67 -2.51 31.52
N LEU A 60 -28.66 -3.20 32.10
CA LEU A 60 -30.07 -3.08 31.71
C LEU A 60 -30.64 -1.68 31.99
N ASP A 61 -30.25 -1.02 33.07
CA ASP A 61 -30.65 0.37 33.35
C ASP A 61 -30.17 1.32 32.25
N TYR A 62 -28.94 1.11 31.75
CA TYR A 62 -28.41 1.89 30.63
C TYR A 62 -29.16 1.58 29.33
N VAL A 63 -29.45 0.32 29.02
CA VAL A 63 -30.23 -0.06 27.82
C VAL A 63 -31.62 0.59 27.83
N ASN A 64 -32.30 0.56 28.98
CA ASN A 64 -33.60 1.20 29.17
C ASN A 64 -33.50 2.72 29.04
N PHE A 65 -32.46 3.33 29.62
CA PHE A 65 -32.20 4.75 29.51
C PHE A 65 -31.96 5.19 28.06
N LEU A 66 -31.14 4.46 27.31
CA LEU A 66 -30.85 4.75 25.89
C LEU A 66 -32.08 4.54 25.00
N SER A 67 -33.03 3.70 25.42
CA SER A 67 -34.28 3.46 24.69
C SER A 67 -35.32 4.57 24.88
N ALA A 68 -35.11 5.53 25.79
CA ALA A 68 -36.05 6.61 26.03
C ALA A 68 -36.04 7.66 24.89
N GLU A 69 -37.13 7.73 24.13
CA GLU A 69 -37.21 8.58 22.91
C GLU A 69 -37.28 10.10 23.22
N ASN A 70 -37.93 10.48 24.32
CA ASN A 70 -38.29 11.88 24.65
C ASN A 70 -37.34 12.55 25.67
N MET A 71 -36.05 12.33 25.53
CA MET A 71 -35.05 12.92 26.42
C MET A 71 -34.43 14.20 25.86
N SER A 72 -34.20 15.20 26.74
CA SER A 72 -33.43 16.39 26.37
C SER A 72 -31.97 16.04 26.04
N ALA A 73 -31.37 16.77 25.11
CA ALA A 73 -29.98 16.56 24.70
C ALA A 73 -29.00 16.56 25.88
N ASP A 74 -29.15 17.48 26.85
CA ASP A 74 -28.26 17.54 28.02
C ASP A 74 -28.41 16.34 28.96
N LYS A 75 -29.62 15.80 29.09
CA LYS A 75 -29.84 14.61 29.90
C LYS A 75 -29.30 13.37 29.20
N LEU A 76 -29.47 13.28 27.87
CA LEU A 76 -28.88 12.22 27.05
C LEU A 76 -27.35 12.23 27.14
N PHE A 77 -26.73 13.39 26.97
CA PHE A 77 -25.28 13.58 27.08
C PHE A 77 -24.74 13.07 28.43
N ARG A 78 -25.33 13.51 29.56
CA ARG A 78 -24.90 13.07 30.89
C ARG A 78 -25.03 11.56 31.10
N GLY A 79 -26.08 10.95 30.53
CA GLY A 79 -26.25 9.50 30.62
C GLY A 79 -25.23 8.71 29.79
N ILE A 80 -24.88 9.21 28.60
CA ILE A 80 -23.84 8.59 27.76
C ILE A 80 -22.46 8.78 28.37
N GLU A 81 -22.18 9.96 28.96
CA GLU A 81 -20.93 10.18 29.70
C GLU A 81 -20.79 9.22 30.88
N SER A 82 -21.87 9.02 31.65
CA SER A 82 -21.92 8.02 32.72
C SER A 82 -21.71 6.60 32.18
N LEU A 83 -22.33 6.27 31.05
CA LEU A 83 -22.15 4.99 30.38
C LEU A 83 -20.70 4.78 29.92
N ARG A 84 -20.03 5.78 29.33
CA ARG A 84 -18.61 5.69 28.95
C ARG A 84 -17.74 5.31 30.15
N VAL A 85 -17.98 5.96 31.31
CA VAL A 85 -17.26 5.67 32.55
C VAL A 85 -17.54 4.24 33.02
N ALA A 86 -18.79 3.78 32.94
CA ALA A 86 -19.15 2.39 33.26
C ALA A 86 -18.47 1.38 32.32
N LEU A 87 -18.49 1.64 31.00
CA LEU A 87 -17.85 0.81 29.98
C LEU A 87 -16.33 0.70 30.13
N THR A 88 -15.70 1.71 30.74
CA THR A 88 -14.24 1.73 30.94
C THR A 88 -13.82 1.04 32.23
N ASN A 89 -14.63 1.16 33.30
CA ASN A 89 -14.22 0.76 34.65
C ASN A 89 -14.86 -0.55 35.14
N ASN A 90 -15.98 -0.97 34.53
CA ASN A 90 -16.64 -2.20 34.95
C ASN A 90 -15.97 -3.45 34.32
N PRO A 91 -16.16 -4.62 34.94
CA PRO A 91 -15.58 -5.85 34.43
C PRO A 91 -16.13 -6.27 33.06
N VAL A 92 -15.39 -7.14 32.36
CA VAL A 92 -15.73 -7.65 31.03
C VAL A 92 -17.10 -8.34 31.00
N SER A 93 -17.52 -8.98 32.09
CA SER A 93 -18.84 -9.61 32.26
C SER A 93 -19.97 -8.60 32.16
N TRP A 94 -19.82 -7.43 32.80
CA TRP A 94 -20.75 -6.31 32.69
C TRP A 94 -20.83 -5.81 31.24
N LEU A 95 -19.70 -5.74 30.52
CA LEU A 95 -19.66 -5.35 29.12
C LEU A 95 -20.39 -6.33 28.22
N LYS A 96 -20.18 -7.64 28.43
CA LYS A 96 -20.88 -8.70 27.67
C LYS A 96 -22.39 -8.62 27.85
N GLU A 97 -22.87 -8.33 29.07
CA GLU A 97 -24.29 -8.14 29.34
C GLU A 97 -24.82 -6.88 28.62
N PHE A 98 -24.11 -5.75 28.69
CA PHE A 98 -24.50 -4.53 27.99
C PHE A 98 -24.57 -4.73 26.46
N LEU A 99 -23.61 -5.45 25.88
CA LEU A 99 -23.50 -5.64 24.43
C LEU A 99 -24.68 -6.41 23.83
N GLN A 100 -25.47 -7.16 24.60
CA GLN A 100 -26.61 -7.91 24.07
C GLN A 100 -27.65 -7.01 23.39
N GLU A 101 -27.90 -5.82 23.94
CA GLU A 101 -28.88 -4.86 23.41
C GLU A 101 -28.35 -3.43 23.30
N GLY A 102 -27.31 -3.09 24.07
CA GLY A 102 -26.85 -1.70 24.24
C GLY A 102 -26.18 -1.11 23.01
N MET A 103 -25.47 -1.92 22.21
CA MET A 103 -24.77 -1.45 21.01
C MET A 103 -25.75 -0.89 19.98
N ASP A 104 -26.83 -1.61 19.70
CA ASP A 104 -27.89 -1.15 18.78
C ASP A 104 -28.50 0.18 19.22
N LYS A 105 -28.65 0.40 20.53
CA LYS A 105 -29.17 1.68 21.05
C LYS A 105 -28.17 2.81 20.86
N LEU A 106 -26.88 2.56 21.08
CA LEU A 106 -25.81 3.53 20.82
C LEU A 106 -25.76 3.92 19.33
N LEU A 107 -25.83 2.94 18.43
CA LEU A 107 -25.82 3.16 16.99
C LEU A 107 -27.05 3.98 16.53
N LYS A 108 -28.24 3.69 17.07
CA LYS A 108 -29.45 4.51 16.81
C LYS A 108 -29.29 5.96 17.26
N ILE A 109 -28.64 6.19 18.40
CA ILE A 109 -28.35 7.55 18.87
C ILE A 109 -27.37 8.25 17.91
N LEU A 110 -26.33 7.54 17.42
CA LEU A 110 -25.39 8.10 16.46
C LEU A 110 -26.09 8.54 15.16
N GLN A 111 -26.98 7.69 14.64
CA GLN A 111 -27.82 8.02 13.48
C GLN A 111 -28.72 9.24 13.75
N ARG A 112 -29.30 9.35 14.95
CA ARG A 112 -30.08 10.52 15.38
C ARG A 112 -29.22 11.79 15.43
N CYS A 113 -27.97 11.72 15.89
CA CYS A 113 -27.06 12.87 15.90
C CYS A 113 -26.80 13.42 14.50
N LYS A 114 -26.77 12.54 13.49
CA LYS A 114 -26.61 12.94 12.08
C LYS A 114 -27.81 13.73 11.56
N GLN A 115 -29.03 13.37 11.96
CA GLN A 115 -30.26 14.10 11.62
C GLN A 115 -30.32 15.49 12.26
N HIS A 116 -29.66 15.67 13.41
CA HIS A 116 -29.54 16.95 14.11
C HIS A 116 -28.18 17.62 13.90
N SER A 117 -27.64 17.55 12.66
CA SER A 117 -26.28 17.99 12.35
C SER A 117 -25.99 19.48 12.69
N ARG A 118 -27.02 20.32 12.70
CA ARG A 118 -26.93 21.78 12.99
C ARG A 118 -26.92 22.14 14.48
N ASP A 119 -27.18 21.19 15.38
CA ASP A 119 -27.23 21.45 16.82
C ASP A 119 -25.94 20.95 17.49
N ASN A 120 -25.10 21.87 17.97
CA ASN A 120 -23.82 21.56 18.62
C ASN A 120 -23.97 20.65 19.85
N ARG A 121 -25.15 20.56 20.47
CA ARG A 121 -25.38 19.61 21.57
C ARG A 121 -25.31 18.16 21.07
N TYR A 122 -25.77 17.90 19.84
CA TYR A 122 -25.72 16.58 19.24
C TYR A 122 -24.32 16.20 18.75
N GLU A 123 -23.46 17.17 18.41
CA GLU A 123 -22.03 16.91 18.18
C GLU A 123 -21.35 16.37 19.46
N ARG A 124 -21.62 17.00 20.61
CA ARG A 124 -21.09 16.52 21.90
C ARG A 124 -21.58 15.12 22.24
N ILE A 125 -22.84 14.82 21.94
CA ILE A 125 -23.42 13.49 22.13
C ILE A 125 -22.79 12.48 21.19
N GLU A 126 -22.65 12.80 19.90
CA GLU A 126 -21.99 11.97 18.90
C GLU A 126 -20.56 11.61 19.33
N HIS A 127 -19.77 12.60 19.75
CA HIS A 127 -18.41 12.37 20.23
C HIS A 127 -18.38 11.41 21.41
N GLU A 128 -19.28 11.59 22.36
CA GLU A 128 -19.35 10.75 23.56
C GLU A 128 -19.79 9.32 23.23
N VAL A 129 -20.69 9.13 22.25
CA VAL A 129 -21.03 7.80 21.72
C VAL A 129 -19.82 7.13 21.06
N ILE A 130 -19.05 7.85 20.24
CA ILE A 130 -17.81 7.30 19.64
C ILE A 130 -16.82 6.86 20.74
N ARG A 131 -16.71 7.62 21.84
CA ARG A 131 -15.89 7.22 22.99
C ARG A 131 -16.42 5.99 23.72
N CYS A 132 -17.74 5.81 23.80
CA CYS A 132 -18.33 4.55 24.29
C CYS A 132 -17.95 3.36 23.39
N VAL A 133 -18.03 3.51 22.07
CA VAL A 133 -17.63 2.45 21.13
C VAL A 133 -16.14 2.13 21.27
N ARG A 134 -15.29 3.15 21.41
CA ARG A 134 -13.85 2.95 21.71
C ARG A 134 -13.64 2.18 23.01
N ALA A 135 -14.35 2.55 24.08
CA ALA A 135 -14.23 1.86 25.37
C ALA A 135 -14.63 0.38 25.25
N LEU A 136 -15.70 0.08 24.49
CA LEU A 136 -16.12 -1.29 24.18
C LEU A 136 -15.03 -2.06 23.44
N MET A 137 -14.33 -1.45 22.50
CA MET A 137 -13.29 -2.12 21.71
C MET A 137 -11.95 -2.30 22.44
N ASN A 138 -11.77 -1.69 23.61
CA ASN A 138 -10.54 -1.80 24.39
C ASN A 138 -10.39 -3.16 25.12
N ASN A 139 -11.28 -4.12 24.85
CA ASN A 139 -11.24 -5.49 25.35
C ASN A 139 -11.64 -6.45 24.22
N THR A 140 -11.14 -7.68 24.27
CA THR A 140 -11.34 -8.66 23.19
C THR A 140 -12.82 -8.95 22.90
N PRO A 141 -13.71 -9.17 23.90
CA PRO A 141 -15.12 -9.45 23.62
C PRO A 141 -15.85 -8.29 22.94
N GLY A 142 -15.63 -7.05 23.37
CA GLY A 142 -16.28 -5.90 22.76
C GLY A 142 -15.72 -5.56 21.38
N LEU A 143 -14.41 -5.74 21.16
CA LEU A 143 -13.82 -5.65 19.81
C LEU A 143 -14.46 -6.68 18.87
N LYS A 144 -14.54 -7.96 19.30
CA LYS A 144 -15.16 -9.03 18.53
C LYS A 144 -16.63 -8.73 18.22
N TYR A 145 -17.39 -8.23 19.19
CA TYR A 145 -18.78 -7.86 18.97
C TYR A 145 -18.92 -6.75 17.93
N VAL A 146 -18.16 -5.66 18.05
CA VAL A 146 -18.19 -4.55 17.08
C VAL A 146 -17.78 -5.03 15.68
N TYR A 147 -16.81 -5.93 15.60
CA TYR A 147 -16.33 -6.54 14.36
C TYR A 147 -17.40 -7.41 13.67
N GLU A 148 -18.17 -8.19 14.44
CA GLU A 148 -19.20 -9.09 13.92
C GLU A 148 -20.55 -8.37 13.68
N HIS A 149 -20.74 -7.19 14.27
CA HIS A 149 -21.99 -6.44 14.17
C HIS A 149 -22.21 -5.84 12.78
N VAL A 150 -23.33 -6.23 12.14
CA VAL A 150 -23.64 -5.97 10.72
C VAL A 150 -23.42 -4.52 10.28
N SER A 151 -23.87 -3.55 11.09
CA SER A 151 -23.88 -2.13 10.73
C SER A 151 -22.96 -1.24 11.57
N ALA A 152 -22.23 -1.80 12.55
CA ALA A 152 -21.54 -0.98 13.55
C ALA A 152 -20.44 -0.14 12.91
N LEU A 153 -19.55 -0.77 12.14
CA LEU A 153 -18.46 -0.09 11.45
C LEU A 153 -18.99 0.90 10.41
N THR A 154 -20.02 0.54 9.63
CA THR A 154 -20.62 1.43 8.62
C THR A 154 -21.22 2.70 9.25
N ILE A 155 -21.94 2.57 10.37
CA ILE A 155 -22.52 3.71 11.11
C ILE A 155 -21.43 4.56 11.77
N VAL A 156 -20.37 3.95 12.30
CA VAL A 156 -19.21 4.66 12.85
C VAL A 156 -18.47 5.43 11.74
N SER A 157 -18.25 4.81 10.57
CA SER A 157 -17.65 5.44 9.39
C SER A 157 -18.45 6.66 8.91
N ALA A 158 -19.78 6.62 9.00
CA ALA A 158 -20.66 7.74 8.66
C ALA A 158 -20.50 8.97 9.57
N SER A 159 -19.74 8.86 10.66
CA SER A 159 -19.39 9.97 11.55
C SER A 159 -18.08 10.68 11.15
N MET A 160 -17.43 10.26 10.05
CA MET A 160 -16.28 10.97 9.48
C MET A 160 -16.72 12.26 8.81
N ASN A 161 -16.75 13.36 9.58
CA ASN A 161 -17.14 14.68 9.09
C ASN A 161 -16.09 15.73 9.45
N VAL A 162 -15.54 16.39 8.44
CA VAL A 162 -14.50 17.42 8.59
C VAL A 162 -14.99 18.63 9.40
N ALA A 163 -16.29 18.92 9.39
CA ALA A 163 -16.89 19.97 10.22
C ALA A 163 -16.86 19.63 11.72
N ARG A 164 -16.63 18.37 12.09
CA ARG A 164 -16.57 17.86 13.47
C ARG A 164 -15.22 17.16 13.71
N PRO A 165 -14.10 17.90 13.69
CA PRO A 165 -12.76 17.33 13.62
C PRO A 165 -12.42 16.42 14.81
N TYR A 166 -12.90 16.73 16.01
CA TYR A 166 -12.64 15.90 17.19
C TYR A 166 -13.32 14.52 17.12
N VAL A 167 -14.53 14.46 16.58
CA VAL A 167 -15.25 13.20 16.34
C VAL A 167 -14.51 12.41 15.26
N MET A 168 -14.20 13.07 14.14
CA MET A 168 -13.53 12.46 13.00
C MET A 168 -12.16 11.88 13.34
N VAL A 169 -11.34 12.59 14.12
CA VAL A 169 -10.07 12.07 14.66
C VAL A 169 -10.29 10.76 15.39
N ASP A 170 -11.30 10.72 16.27
CA ASP A 170 -11.54 9.55 17.10
C ASP A 170 -12.07 8.35 16.30
N VAL A 171 -12.90 8.61 15.29
CA VAL A 171 -13.40 7.63 14.33
C VAL A 171 -12.25 7.07 13.48
N MET A 172 -11.40 7.92 12.90
CA MET A 172 -10.27 7.49 12.07
C MET A 172 -9.28 6.62 12.85
N LYS A 173 -8.93 7.01 14.08
CA LYS A 173 -8.08 6.20 14.95
C LYS A 173 -8.70 4.86 15.30
N LEU A 174 -10.01 4.83 15.52
CA LEU A 174 -10.75 3.61 15.79
C LEU A 174 -10.73 2.68 14.56
N LEU A 175 -11.03 3.19 13.37
CA LEU A 175 -11.01 2.41 12.13
C LEU A 175 -9.60 1.91 11.79
N ALA A 176 -8.56 2.72 12.00
CA ALA A 176 -7.17 2.32 11.80
C ALA A 176 -6.75 1.21 12.78
N ALA A 177 -7.27 1.24 14.01
CA ALA A 177 -7.05 0.17 14.97
C ALA A 177 -7.80 -1.12 14.60
N VAL A 178 -8.97 -1.04 13.97
CA VAL A 178 -9.71 -2.22 13.49
C VAL A 178 -9.06 -2.82 12.26
N SER A 179 -8.52 -2.00 11.35
CA SER A 179 -7.96 -2.50 10.10
C SER A 179 -6.73 -3.39 10.29
N ILE A 180 -6.01 -3.21 11.41
CA ILE A 180 -4.86 -4.06 11.78
C ILE A 180 -5.26 -5.34 12.53
N VAL A 181 -6.55 -5.56 12.82
CA VAL A 181 -7.02 -6.74 13.56
C VAL A 181 -7.14 -7.94 12.59
N PRO A 182 -6.40 -9.03 12.81
CA PRO A 182 -6.53 -10.23 11.99
C PRO A 182 -7.84 -10.99 12.30
N PRO A 183 -8.37 -11.79 11.35
CA PRO A 183 -7.80 -12.03 10.01
C PRO A 183 -8.20 -10.99 8.96
N ASN A 184 -9.41 -10.41 9.01
CA ASN A 184 -9.96 -9.59 7.91
C ASN A 184 -10.37 -8.17 8.36
N GLY A 185 -9.72 -7.60 9.38
CA GLY A 185 -10.02 -6.24 9.87
C GLY A 185 -9.94 -5.17 8.78
N HIS A 186 -8.92 -5.26 7.93
CA HIS A 186 -8.74 -4.38 6.78
C HIS A 186 -9.96 -4.40 5.85
N GLU A 187 -10.35 -5.58 5.38
CA GLU A 187 -11.46 -5.77 4.44
C GLU A 187 -12.78 -5.26 5.04
N GLN A 188 -13.01 -5.51 6.32
CA GLN A 188 -14.21 -5.06 7.03
C GLN A 188 -14.31 -3.53 7.11
N VAL A 189 -13.20 -2.84 7.42
CA VAL A 189 -13.16 -1.38 7.45
C VAL A 189 -13.37 -0.81 6.05
N LEU A 190 -12.70 -1.37 5.04
CA LEU A 190 -12.84 -0.92 3.66
C LEU A 190 -14.26 -1.11 3.13
N ARG A 191 -14.90 -2.25 3.45
CA ARG A 191 -16.31 -2.52 3.13
C ARG A 191 -17.22 -1.50 3.81
N ALA A 192 -17.05 -1.25 5.10
CA ALA A 192 -17.84 -0.27 5.84
C ALA A 192 -17.72 1.16 5.28
N ILE A 193 -16.51 1.58 4.88
CA ILE A 193 -16.27 2.87 4.24
C ILE A 193 -16.96 2.93 2.86
N THR A 194 -16.91 1.84 2.09
CA THR A 194 -17.55 1.74 0.78
C THR A 194 -19.08 1.81 0.88
N GLU A 195 -19.69 1.00 1.75
CA GLU A 195 -21.14 1.02 2.01
C GLU A 195 -21.63 2.40 2.49
N CYS A 196 -20.86 3.05 3.36
CA CYS A 196 -21.15 4.40 3.84
C CYS A 196 -21.15 5.42 2.70
N ALA A 197 -20.17 5.34 1.81
CA ALA A 197 -20.01 6.27 0.70
C ALA A 197 -21.08 6.07 -0.38
N GLU A 198 -21.46 4.82 -0.65
CA GLU A 198 -22.58 4.50 -1.53
C GLU A 198 -23.90 5.06 -0.99
N ALA A 199 -24.12 4.96 0.33
CA ALA A 199 -25.32 5.52 0.98
C ALA A 199 -25.37 7.06 0.96
N GLU A 200 -24.21 7.73 0.84
CA GLU A 200 -24.08 9.19 0.83
C GLU A 200 -23.77 9.77 -0.56
N GLU A 201 -23.72 8.92 -1.59
CA GLU A 201 -23.47 9.29 -3.00
C GLU A 201 -22.17 10.10 -3.22
N HIS A 202 -21.08 9.72 -2.56
CA HIS A 202 -19.77 10.35 -2.74
C HIS A 202 -18.64 9.33 -2.89
N GLU A 203 -17.44 9.78 -3.29
CA GLU A 203 -16.25 8.93 -3.34
C GLU A 203 -15.86 8.44 -1.94
N ARG A 204 -15.53 7.16 -1.79
CA ARG A 204 -15.36 6.52 -0.46
C ARG A 204 -14.23 7.07 0.39
N PHE A 205 -13.20 7.62 -0.25
CA PHE A 205 -12.06 8.21 0.44
C PHE A 205 -12.15 9.73 0.59
N ALA A 206 -13.18 10.38 0.06
CA ALA A 206 -13.30 11.84 0.08
C ALA A 206 -13.24 12.44 1.50
N PRO A 207 -13.94 11.88 2.52
CA PRO A 207 -13.83 12.40 3.89
C PRO A 207 -12.40 12.31 4.43
N ILE A 208 -11.71 11.19 4.18
CA ILE A 208 -10.36 10.94 4.69
C ILE A 208 -9.36 11.91 4.06
N VAL A 209 -9.42 12.08 2.74
CA VAL A 209 -8.58 13.02 2.00
C VAL A 209 -8.84 14.46 2.44
N ALA A 210 -10.10 14.83 2.67
CA ALA A 210 -10.45 16.16 3.17
C ALA A 210 -9.91 16.41 4.59
N GLY A 211 -9.91 15.39 5.46
CA GLY A 211 -9.27 15.47 6.78
C GLY A 211 -7.76 15.70 6.70
N LEU A 212 -7.06 15.03 5.78
CA LEU A 212 -5.63 15.24 5.54
C LEU A 212 -5.31 16.65 5.03
N GLY A 213 -6.25 17.28 4.32
CA GLY A 213 -6.12 18.65 3.81
C GLY A 213 -6.29 19.76 4.86
N CYS A 214 -6.69 19.43 6.09
CA CYS A 214 -6.94 20.40 7.16
C CYS A 214 -5.64 20.91 7.80
N LYS A 215 -4.95 21.86 7.14
CA LYS A 215 -3.64 22.39 7.54
C LYS A 215 -3.56 22.92 8.98
N GLU A 216 -4.65 23.44 9.52
CA GLU A 216 -4.70 24.01 10.88
C GLU A 216 -4.88 22.94 11.98
N ASN A 217 -5.02 21.65 11.61
CA ASN A 217 -5.33 20.58 12.55
C ASN A 217 -4.46 19.34 12.34
N ASP A 218 -3.26 19.35 12.91
CA ASP A 218 -2.32 18.24 12.83
C ASP A 218 -2.84 16.93 13.42
N ALA A 219 -3.72 16.98 14.43
CA ALA A 219 -4.33 15.77 14.98
C ALA A 219 -5.23 15.07 13.95
N LEU A 220 -6.01 15.84 13.19
CA LEU A 220 -6.86 15.32 12.11
C LEU A 220 -6.02 14.85 10.92
N ARG A 221 -4.99 15.61 10.53
CA ARG A 221 -4.05 15.20 9.47
C ARG A 221 -3.40 13.87 9.82
N THR A 222 -2.86 13.76 11.04
CA THR A 222 -2.22 12.54 11.56
C THR A 222 -3.18 11.35 11.54
N ALA A 223 -4.40 11.52 12.06
CA ALA A 223 -5.40 10.44 12.07
C ALA A 223 -5.81 10.02 10.64
N SER A 224 -5.87 10.97 9.71
CA SER A 224 -6.20 10.71 8.30
C SER A 224 -5.12 9.87 7.62
N ILE A 225 -3.84 10.29 7.71
CA ILE A 225 -2.74 9.52 7.11
C ILE A 225 -2.50 8.19 7.84
N GLN A 226 -2.77 8.11 9.15
CA GLN A 226 -2.71 6.86 9.91
C GLN A 226 -3.74 5.85 9.39
N LEU A 227 -4.98 6.27 9.11
CA LEU A 227 -5.98 5.40 8.51
C LEU A 227 -5.61 5.00 7.08
N ILE A 228 -5.06 5.93 6.29
CA ILE A 228 -4.56 5.63 4.94
C ILE A 228 -3.47 4.55 5.01
N ASN A 229 -2.47 4.70 5.89
CA ASN A 229 -1.41 3.70 6.06
C ASN A 229 -1.98 2.35 6.50
N ALA A 230 -2.96 2.35 7.41
CA ALA A 230 -3.56 1.11 7.89
C ALA A 230 -4.40 0.39 6.81
N LEU A 231 -4.91 1.14 5.81
CA LEU A 231 -5.63 0.60 4.64
C LEU A 231 -4.72 0.29 3.45
N VAL A 232 -3.59 0.97 3.29
CA VAL A 232 -2.69 0.76 2.14
C VAL A 232 -1.52 -0.12 2.55
N SER A 233 -0.69 0.33 3.50
CA SER A 233 0.47 -0.41 3.97
C SER A 233 0.10 -1.70 4.73
N GLY A 234 -1.14 -1.82 5.21
CA GLY A 234 -1.64 -3.03 5.87
C GLY A 234 -2.01 -4.18 4.92
N THR A 235 -1.98 -3.97 3.61
CA THR A 235 -2.38 -4.98 2.62
C THR A 235 -1.17 -5.74 2.07
N GLU A 236 -1.22 -7.08 2.06
CA GLU A 236 -0.12 -7.92 1.56
C GLU A 236 -0.10 -8.03 0.02
N ASP A 237 -1.27 -7.98 -0.62
CA ASP A 237 -1.39 -8.02 -2.08
C ASP A 237 -0.91 -6.71 -2.73
N PHE A 238 0.15 -6.79 -3.53
CA PHE A 238 0.76 -5.64 -4.19
C PHE A 238 -0.22 -4.90 -5.11
N ASP A 239 -0.97 -5.63 -5.95
CA ASP A 239 -1.85 -5.03 -6.94
C ASP A 239 -2.98 -4.26 -6.25
N PHE A 240 -3.51 -4.80 -5.15
CA PHE A 240 -4.50 -4.15 -4.32
C PHE A 240 -3.94 -2.95 -3.53
N ARG A 241 -2.71 -3.03 -3.01
CA ARG A 241 -2.02 -1.88 -2.40
C ARG A 241 -1.91 -0.71 -3.36
N VAL A 242 -1.38 -0.97 -4.57
CA VAL A 242 -1.19 0.04 -5.61
C VAL A 242 -2.55 0.60 -6.04
N HIS A 243 -3.56 -0.25 -6.22
CA HIS A 243 -4.92 0.16 -6.52
C HIS A 243 -5.48 1.16 -5.49
N LEU A 244 -5.42 0.82 -4.20
CA LEU A 244 -5.93 1.68 -3.12
C LEU A 244 -5.15 3.00 -3.05
N ARG A 245 -3.82 2.97 -3.15
CA ARG A 245 -2.99 4.18 -3.18
C ARG A 245 -3.39 5.10 -4.32
N ASN A 246 -3.54 4.53 -5.53
CA ASN A 246 -3.90 5.30 -6.72
C ASN A 246 -5.31 5.90 -6.60
N GLU A 247 -6.24 5.20 -5.94
CA GLU A 247 -7.57 5.74 -5.65
C GLU A 247 -7.54 6.92 -4.67
N PHE A 248 -6.80 6.81 -3.56
CA PHE A 248 -6.60 7.94 -2.63
C PHE A 248 -6.00 9.15 -3.36
N MET A 249 -4.96 8.92 -4.18
CA MET A 249 -4.32 9.95 -4.98
C MET A 249 -5.32 10.64 -5.92
N ARG A 250 -6.14 9.88 -6.66
CA ARG A 250 -7.18 10.42 -7.55
C ARG A 250 -8.33 11.11 -6.80
N THR A 251 -8.61 10.75 -5.55
CA THR A 251 -9.64 11.41 -4.73
C THR A 251 -9.25 12.85 -4.33
N GLY A 252 -8.01 13.28 -4.62
CA GLY A 252 -7.52 14.64 -4.36
C GLY A 252 -6.31 14.69 -3.44
N MET A 253 -5.80 13.55 -3.00
CA MET A 253 -4.62 13.48 -2.12
C MET A 253 -3.33 13.94 -2.83
N MET A 254 -3.23 13.84 -4.16
CA MET A 254 -2.04 14.28 -4.90
C MET A 254 -1.64 15.74 -4.58
N ASP A 255 -2.59 16.68 -4.64
CA ASP A 255 -2.38 18.10 -4.33
C ASP A 255 -1.90 18.29 -2.88
N ILE A 256 -2.53 17.56 -1.96
CA ILE A 256 -2.28 17.67 -0.53
C ILE A 256 -0.91 17.09 -0.19
N TYR A 257 -0.56 15.95 -0.76
CA TYR A 257 0.72 15.27 -0.55
C TYR A 257 1.89 16.08 -1.11
N GLU A 258 1.75 16.68 -2.29
CA GLU A 258 2.75 17.61 -2.84
C GLU A 258 2.95 18.84 -1.93
N SER A 259 1.86 19.41 -1.40
CA SER A 259 1.95 20.48 -0.40
C SER A 259 2.64 20.02 0.88
N LEU A 260 2.35 18.80 1.36
CA LEU A 260 2.92 18.21 2.57
C LEU A 260 4.44 17.98 2.45
N GLN A 261 4.90 17.57 1.28
CA GLN A 261 6.33 17.35 1.01
C GLN A 261 7.15 18.65 1.06
N ASN A 262 6.53 19.79 0.77
CA ASN A 262 7.17 21.10 0.76
C ASN A 262 6.97 21.88 2.08
N GLU A 263 6.18 21.34 3.01
CA GLU A 263 5.84 21.96 4.28
C GLU A 263 6.83 21.51 5.38
N VAL A 264 7.18 22.42 6.28
CA VAL A 264 7.91 22.06 7.51
C VAL A 264 6.89 21.52 8.51
N VAL A 265 6.81 20.20 8.63
CA VAL A 265 5.88 19.52 9.55
C VAL A 265 6.44 19.58 10.98
N GLU A 266 5.77 20.32 11.86
CA GLU A 266 6.16 20.45 13.28
C GLU A 266 5.75 19.24 14.13
N SER A 267 4.62 18.59 13.80
CA SER A 267 4.14 17.41 14.53
C SER A 267 5.02 16.17 14.24
N PRO A 268 5.66 15.58 15.28
CA PRO A 268 6.47 14.38 15.10
C PRO A 268 5.61 13.18 14.70
N GLU A 269 4.39 13.05 15.23
CA GLU A 269 3.49 11.96 14.88
C GLU A 269 3.05 12.03 13.41
N LEU A 270 2.75 13.22 12.90
CA LEU A 270 2.42 13.42 11.48
C LEU A 270 3.61 13.06 10.60
N SER A 271 4.80 13.52 10.95
CA SER A 271 6.05 13.23 10.23
C SER A 271 6.31 11.72 10.12
N VAL A 272 6.16 10.98 11.24
CA VAL A 272 6.29 9.51 11.23
C VAL A 272 5.30 8.86 10.26
N GLN A 273 4.03 9.27 10.28
CA GLN A 273 3.03 8.67 9.39
C GLN A 273 3.26 9.01 7.91
N LEU A 274 3.75 10.20 7.59
CA LEU A 274 4.12 10.57 6.23
C LEU A 274 5.32 9.76 5.74
N ASN A 275 6.29 9.50 6.61
CA ASN A 275 7.44 8.65 6.28
C ASN A 275 7.01 7.20 6.02
N ILE A 276 6.14 6.63 6.84
CA ILE A 276 5.58 5.27 6.59
C ILE A 276 4.91 5.21 5.21
N PHE A 277 4.10 6.21 4.87
CA PHE A 277 3.45 6.27 3.57
C PHE A 277 4.47 6.35 2.42
N LYS A 278 5.49 7.21 2.58
CA LYS A 278 6.56 7.40 1.60
C LYS A 278 7.37 6.12 1.40
N GLU A 279 7.84 5.49 2.47
CA GLU A 279 8.63 4.25 2.44
C GLU A 279 7.84 3.12 1.77
N THR A 280 6.56 2.96 2.12
CA THR A 280 5.70 1.95 1.48
C THR A 280 5.54 2.24 -0.02
N LYS A 281 5.37 3.51 -0.40
CA LYS A 281 5.24 3.92 -1.81
C LYS A 281 6.54 3.70 -2.59
N ASP A 282 7.69 4.00 -2.00
CA ASP A 282 9.00 3.80 -2.63
C ASP A 282 9.29 2.30 -2.78
N PHE A 283 8.96 1.49 -1.77
CA PHE A 283 9.05 0.02 -1.84
C PHE A 283 8.17 -0.56 -2.94
N ASP A 284 6.90 -0.15 -3.05
CA ASP A 284 6.01 -0.62 -4.11
C ASP A 284 6.51 -0.18 -5.51
N PHE A 285 7.15 0.99 -5.62
CA PHE A 285 7.75 1.41 -6.88
C PHE A 285 8.95 0.54 -7.27
N GLU A 286 9.80 0.18 -6.31
CA GLU A 286 10.91 -0.76 -6.53
C GLU A 286 10.41 -2.15 -6.93
N GLU A 287 9.36 -2.66 -6.27
CA GLU A 287 8.72 -3.94 -6.63
C GLU A 287 8.15 -3.88 -8.06
N LEU A 288 7.47 -2.79 -8.44
CA LEU A 288 6.98 -2.59 -9.80
C LEU A 288 8.12 -2.60 -10.84
N SER A 289 9.21 -1.89 -10.55
CA SER A 289 10.39 -1.85 -11.43
C SER A 289 10.97 -3.24 -11.63
N GLN A 290 11.13 -4.02 -10.56
CA GLN A 290 11.64 -5.40 -10.63
C GLN A 290 10.71 -6.33 -11.41
N ARG A 291 9.38 -6.18 -11.27
CA ARG A 291 8.41 -6.92 -12.08
C ARG A 291 8.55 -6.58 -13.57
N CYS A 292 8.69 -5.30 -13.91
CA CYS A 292 8.95 -4.86 -15.29
C CYS A 292 10.25 -5.45 -15.84
N GLU A 293 11.35 -5.41 -15.07
CA GLU A 293 12.63 -5.99 -15.47
C GLU A 293 12.51 -7.51 -15.72
N SER A 294 11.79 -8.22 -14.85
CA SER A 294 11.57 -9.67 -15.00
C SER A 294 10.79 -9.98 -16.28
N ILE A 295 9.74 -9.20 -16.61
CA ILE A 295 9.01 -9.32 -17.88
C ILE A 295 9.96 -9.14 -19.08
N THR A 296 10.84 -8.13 -19.03
CA THR A 296 11.81 -7.89 -20.12
C THR A 296 12.85 -9.00 -20.29
N GLN A 297 13.18 -9.71 -19.21
CA GLN A 297 14.14 -10.83 -19.25
C GLN A 297 13.49 -12.13 -19.71
N GLU A 298 12.23 -12.37 -19.34
CA GLU A 298 11.49 -13.57 -19.71
C GLU A 298 11.00 -13.51 -21.17
N LEU A 299 10.44 -12.36 -21.59
CA LEU A 299 9.85 -12.20 -22.91
C LEU A 299 10.84 -11.57 -23.90
N ASN A 300 11.61 -12.44 -24.56
CA ASN A 300 12.63 -12.04 -25.53
C ASN A 300 12.15 -12.07 -27.00
N ASP A 301 10.93 -12.55 -27.26
CA ASP A 301 10.34 -12.63 -28.59
C ASP A 301 9.20 -11.59 -28.78
N PRO A 302 9.30 -10.68 -29.77
CA PRO A 302 8.25 -9.69 -30.04
C PRO A 302 6.88 -10.28 -30.36
N LEU A 303 6.82 -11.46 -31.00
CA LEU A 303 5.55 -12.09 -31.35
C LEU A 303 4.84 -12.62 -30.10
N GLU A 304 5.57 -13.25 -29.18
CA GLU A 304 5.06 -13.68 -27.88
C GLU A 304 4.50 -12.50 -27.05
N CYS A 305 5.27 -11.41 -26.94
CA CYS A 305 4.82 -10.16 -26.30
C CYS A 305 3.50 -9.65 -26.88
N PHE A 306 3.40 -9.60 -28.21
CA PHE A 306 2.21 -9.12 -28.91
C PHE A 306 1.00 -10.01 -28.64
N GLU A 307 1.14 -11.34 -28.74
CA GLU A 307 0.03 -12.25 -28.49
C GLU A 307 -0.46 -12.17 -27.03
N LEU A 308 0.46 -12.05 -26.06
CA LEU A 308 0.08 -11.85 -24.65
C LEU A 308 -0.69 -10.54 -24.46
N LEU A 309 -0.16 -9.42 -24.97
CA LEU A 309 -0.81 -8.11 -24.89
C LEU A 309 -2.20 -8.12 -25.54
N ARG A 310 -2.30 -8.70 -26.74
CA ARG A 310 -3.55 -8.85 -27.47
C ARG A 310 -4.57 -9.68 -26.67
N ASN A 311 -4.16 -10.80 -26.10
CA ASN A 311 -5.05 -11.66 -25.31
C ASN A 311 -5.54 -10.96 -24.05
N THR A 312 -4.68 -10.19 -23.38
CA THR A 312 -5.05 -9.41 -22.18
C THR A 312 -6.03 -8.28 -22.50
N LEU A 313 -5.89 -7.62 -23.66
CA LEU A 313 -6.73 -6.47 -24.02
C LEU A 313 -7.98 -6.83 -24.81
N LYS A 314 -8.07 -8.07 -25.34
CA LYS A 314 -9.19 -8.52 -26.17
C LYS A 314 -10.52 -8.38 -25.42
N GLY A 315 -11.49 -7.70 -26.04
CA GLY A 315 -12.81 -7.46 -25.44
C GLY A 315 -12.85 -6.35 -24.39
N THR A 316 -11.73 -5.64 -24.17
CA THR A 316 -11.67 -4.45 -23.31
C THR A 316 -11.80 -3.16 -24.15
N PRO A 317 -12.19 -2.02 -23.56
CA PRO A 317 -12.16 -0.73 -24.25
C PRO A 317 -10.78 -0.32 -24.78
N CYS A 318 -9.70 -0.93 -24.27
CA CYS A 318 -8.32 -0.63 -24.63
C CYS A 318 -7.87 -1.30 -25.94
N GLU A 319 -8.64 -2.25 -26.48
CA GLU A 319 -8.27 -2.99 -27.71
C GLU A 319 -8.07 -2.04 -28.90
N MET A 320 -8.94 -1.04 -29.06
CA MET A 320 -8.83 -0.04 -30.12
C MET A 320 -7.64 0.91 -29.92
N SER A 321 -7.27 1.18 -28.67
CA SER A 321 -6.07 1.96 -28.35
C SER A 321 -4.80 1.21 -28.75
N LEU A 322 -4.74 -0.12 -28.52
CA LEU A 322 -3.62 -0.95 -28.99
C LEU A 322 -3.51 -0.91 -30.52
N LEU A 323 -4.62 -1.08 -31.24
CA LEU A 323 -4.64 -1.00 -32.70
C LEU A 323 -4.09 0.36 -33.18
N SER A 324 -4.57 1.45 -32.57
CA SER A 324 -4.11 2.80 -32.90
C SER A 324 -2.60 2.96 -32.65
N MET A 325 -2.07 2.49 -31.51
CA MET A 325 -0.63 2.55 -31.23
C MET A 325 0.18 1.82 -32.31
N LEU A 326 -0.21 0.61 -32.70
CA LEU A 326 0.47 -0.17 -33.74
C LEU A 326 0.40 0.51 -35.11
N GLN A 327 -0.74 1.10 -35.47
CA GLN A 327 -0.88 1.87 -36.71
C GLN A 327 0.07 3.07 -36.77
N HIS A 328 0.21 3.81 -35.67
CA HIS A 328 1.14 4.94 -35.61
C HIS A 328 2.61 4.50 -35.70
N LEU A 329 2.97 3.35 -35.10
CA LEU A 329 4.31 2.78 -35.26
C LEU A 329 4.62 2.42 -36.72
N LEU A 330 3.62 1.95 -37.49
CA LEU A 330 3.76 1.67 -38.93
C LEU A 330 3.90 2.95 -39.79
N CYS A 331 3.52 4.12 -39.27
CA CYS A 331 3.66 5.40 -39.97
C CYS A 331 5.04 6.04 -39.83
N ILE A 332 5.93 5.50 -38.99
CA ILE A 332 7.30 6.01 -38.84
C ILE A 332 8.05 5.79 -40.16
N ARG A 333 8.67 6.87 -40.68
CA ARG A 333 9.37 6.82 -41.96
C ARG A 333 10.59 5.89 -41.91
N ASP A 334 10.85 5.23 -43.04
CA ASP A 334 11.96 4.30 -43.20
C ASP A 334 13.31 5.01 -43.44
N ASP A 335 13.69 5.85 -42.48
CA ASP A 335 15.00 6.52 -42.46
C ASP A 335 15.94 5.77 -41.51
N VAL A 336 17.08 5.31 -42.01
CA VAL A 336 18.03 4.46 -41.26
C VAL A 336 18.61 5.16 -40.03
N GLN A 337 18.78 6.49 -40.06
CA GLN A 337 19.39 7.26 -38.99
C GLN A 337 18.35 7.71 -37.95
N VAL A 338 17.17 8.13 -38.41
CA VAL A 338 16.17 8.74 -37.53
C VAL A 338 15.19 7.71 -36.95
N ARG A 339 14.91 6.61 -37.66
CA ARG A 339 13.96 5.58 -37.20
C ARG A 339 14.35 4.98 -35.83
N PRO A 340 15.61 4.62 -35.55
CA PRO A 340 16.01 4.14 -34.22
C PRO A 340 15.74 5.18 -33.12
N ALA A 341 16.01 6.46 -33.39
CA ALA A 341 15.74 7.55 -32.43
C ALA A 341 14.24 7.70 -32.12
N TYR A 342 13.35 7.55 -33.12
CA TYR A 342 11.90 7.52 -32.88
C TYR A 342 11.49 6.38 -31.95
N TYR A 343 11.96 5.15 -32.22
CA TYR A 343 11.62 4.00 -31.38
C TYR A 343 12.18 4.13 -29.96
N LYS A 344 13.42 4.65 -29.80
CA LYS A 344 14.00 4.93 -28.48
C LYS A 344 13.23 6.01 -27.72
N LEU A 345 12.77 7.04 -28.40
CA LEU A 345 11.93 8.07 -27.78
C LEU A 345 10.60 7.49 -27.31
N ILE A 346 9.93 6.69 -28.16
CA ILE A 346 8.66 6.04 -27.82
C ILE A 346 8.84 5.05 -26.67
N GLU A 347 9.90 4.23 -26.70
CA GLU A 347 10.29 3.34 -25.60
C GLU A 347 10.42 4.12 -24.28
N GLY A 348 11.20 5.20 -24.29
CA GLY A 348 11.39 6.06 -23.12
C GLY A 348 10.09 6.68 -22.61
N CYS A 349 9.20 7.12 -23.50
CA CYS A 349 7.87 7.62 -23.15
C CYS A 349 7.02 6.54 -22.49
N ILE A 350 6.98 5.32 -23.05
CA ILE A 350 6.24 4.19 -22.49
C ILE A 350 6.78 3.85 -21.09
N SER A 351 8.11 3.79 -20.94
CA SER A 351 8.76 3.53 -19.65
C SER A 351 8.39 4.59 -18.61
N GLN A 352 8.43 5.88 -18.94
CA GLN A 352 8.01 6.94 -18.00
C GLN A 352 6.50 6.91 -17.67
N ILE A 353 5.66 6.39 -18.57
CA ILE A 353 4.22 6.22 -18.33
C ILE A 353 3.97 5.10 -17.34
N VAL A 354 4.57 3.94 -17.57
CA VAL A 354 4.39 2.73 -16.77
C VAL A 354 5.09 2.88 -15.41
N LEU A 355 6.32 3.38 -15.41
CA LEU A 355 7.14 3.65 -14.23
C LEU A 355 7.11 5.14 -13.90
N HIS A 356 5.92 5.65 -13.60
CA HIS A 356 5.75 7.06 -13.33
C HIS A 356 6.56 7.52 -12.11
N LYS A 357 7.31 8.63 -12.26
CA LYS A 357 8.28 9.16 -11.28
C LYS A 357 7.75 9.36 -9.85
N ASN A 358 6.44 9.55 -9.70
CA ASN A 358 5.84 9.76 -8.39
C ASN A 358 5.56 8.46 -7.63
N GLY A 359 5.63 7.29 -8.28
CA GLY A 359 5.29 5.99 -7.70
C GLY A 359 3.79 5.71 -7.57
N TYR A 360 2.97 6.43 -8.34
CA TYR A 360 1.51 6.25 -8.45
C TYR A 360 1.02 6.75 -9.81
N ASP A 361 -0.18 6.31 -10.20
CA ASP A 361 -0.77 6.66 -11.50
C ASP A 361 -0.93 8.17 -11.68
N PRO A 362 -0.61 8.72 -12.85
CA PRO A 362 -0.98 10.10 -13.20
C PRO A 362 -2.49 10.33 -13.09
N ASP A 363 -2.90 11.54 -12.69
CA ASP A 363 -4.31 11.94 -12.79
C ASP A 363 -4.63 12.31 -14.24
N PHE A 364 -5.12 11.34 -15.01
CA PHE A 364 -5.51 11.53 -16.42
C PHE A 364 -6.64 12.56 -16.62
N ARG A 365 -7.32 13.03 -15.56
CA ARG A 365 -8.32 14.12 -15.64
C ARG A 365 -7.67 15.51 -15.67
N LYS A 366 -6.40 15.63 -15.26
CA LYS A 366 -5.67 16.90 -15.15
C LYS A 366 -4.39 16.84 -16.01
N PRO A 367 -4.39 17.42 -17.23
CA PRO A 367 -3.25 17.35 -18.16
C PRO A 367 -1.92 17.83 -17.56
N ALA A 368 -1.96 18.81 -16.65
CA ALA A 368 -0.77 19.37 -16.00
C ALA A 368 -0.01 18.39 -15.10
N ARG A 369 -0.59 17.23 -14.78
CA ARG A 369 0.02 16.23 -13.88
C ARG A 369 0.72 15.08 -14.58
N PHE A 370 0.70 15.09 -15.90
CA PHE A 370 1.36 14.10 -16.72
C PHE A 370 2.37 14.81 -17.62
N THR A 371 3.59 14.97 -17.10
CA THR A 371 4.73 15.55 -17.82
C THR A 371 5.72 14.44 -18.12
N VAL A 372 5.80 14.01 -19.37
CA VAL A 372 6.91 13.19 -19.85
C VAL A 372 8.09 14.13 -20.06
N ASP A 373 9.22 13.85 -19.42
CA ASP A 373 10.43 14.64 -19.56
C ASP A 373 11.11 14.29 -20.88
N MET A 374 10.70 14.98 -21.93
CA MET A 374 11.23 14.78 -23.28
C MET A 374 12.69 15.22 -23.40
N GLU A 375 13.15 16.15 -22.56
CA GLU A 375 14.52 16.67 -22.61
C GLU A 375 15.50 15.60 -22.12
N MET A 376 15.22 14.99 -20.96
CA MET A 376 15.99 13.86 -20.44
C MET A 376 16.00 12.65 -21.40
N LEU A 377 14.87 12.37 -22.06
CA LEU A 377 14.81 11.29 -23.06
C LEU A 377 15.69 11.59 -24.28
N LEU A 378 15.64 12.82 -24.79
CA LEU A 378 16.46 13.23 -25.92
C LEU A 378 17.95 13.21 -25.58
N GLU A 379 18.32 13.68 -24.39
CA GLU A 379 19.71 13.61 -23.90
C GLU A 379 20.20 12.17 -23.81
N SER A 380 19.39 11.26 -23.23
CA SER A 380 19.71 9.84 -23.15
C SER A 380 19.90 9.19 -24.52
N ILE A 381 19.07 9.55 -25.51
CA ILE A 381 19.20 9.07 -26.89
C ILE A 381 20.51 9.57 -27.51
N VAL A 382 20.83 10.86 -27.35
CA VAL A 382 22.06 11.46 -27.88
C VAL A 382 23.31 10.85 -27.25
N GLU A 383 23.30 10.63 -25.93
CA GLU A 383 24.38 9.99 -25.19
C GLU A 383 24.57 8.53 -25.66
N GLY A 384 23.48 7.79 -25.82
CA GLY A 384 23.47 6.42 -26.33
C GLY A 384 24.07 6.32 -27.74
N SER A 385 23.62 7.17 -28.67
CA SER A 385 24.18 7.21 -30.03
C SER A 385 25.67 7.54 -30.04
N ARG A 386 26.13 8.48 -29.20
CA ARG A 386 27.56 8.82 -29.07
C ARG A 386 28.39 7.66 -28.49
N SER A 387 27.80 6.82 -27.63
CA SER A 387 28.46 5.64 -27.09
C SER A 387 28.62 4.57 -28.16
N GLU A 388 27.54 4.26 -28.89
CA GLU A 388 27.56 3.27 -29.97
C GLU A 388 28.53 3.67 -31.10
N GLU A 389 28.60 4.96 -31.44
CA GLU A 389 29.57 5.48 -32.40
C GLU A 389 31.03 5.29 -31.91
N ARG A 390 31.30 5.52 -30.62
CA ARG A 390 32.64 5.28 -30.05
C ARG A 390 33.03 3.82 -30.12
N ASP A 391 32.13 2.91 -29.71
CA ASP A 391 32.37 1.47 -29.76
C ASP A 391 32.60 0.98 -31.20
N HIS A 392 31.84 1.53 -32.16
CA HIS A 392 32.02 1.21 -33.57
C HIS A 392 33.37 1.70 -34.11
N VAL A 393 33.79 2.91 -33.75
CA VAL A 393 35.09 3.47 -34.12
C VAL A 393 36.22 2.62 -33.54
N GLU A 394 36.12 2.19 -32.29
CA GLU A 394 37.13 1.33 -31.64
C GLU A 394 37.22 -0.04 -32.34
N GLN A 395 36.09 -0.64 -32.70
CA GLN A 395 36.08 -1.89 -33.48
C GLN A 395 36.69 -1.73 -34.88
N LEU A 396 36.42 -0.61 -35.56
CA LEU A 396 37.01 -0.32 -36.87
C LEU A 396 38.52 -0.08 -36.78
N GLN A 397 38.99 0.62 -35.74
CA GLN A 397 40.42 0.83 -35.48
C GLN A 397 41.13 -0.50 -35.27
N LYS A 398 40.55 -1.41 -34.47
CA LYS A 398 41.10 -2.75 -34.27
C LYS A 398 41.21 -3.54 -35.58
N LYS A 399 40.17 -3.54 -36.41
CA LYS A 399 40.20 -4.18 -37.74
C LYS A 399 41.24 -3.56 -38.67
N LEU A 400 41.41 -2.24 -38.62
CA LEU A 400 42.41 -1.53 -39.42
C LEU A 400 43.83 -1.93 -39.00
N GLU A 401 44.10 -2.03 -37.71
CA GLU A 401 45.41 -2.43 -37.18
C GLU A 401 45.76 -3.88 -37.55
N GLU A 402 44.79 -4.79 -37.46
CA GLU A 402 44.92 -6.18 -37.94
C GLU A 402 45.24 -6.23 -39.44
N ALA A 403 44.53 -5.46 -40.26
CA ALA A 403 44.74 -5.42 -41.71
C ALA A 403 46.11 -4.82 -42.09
N LEU A 404 46.56 -3.78 -41.37
CA LEU A 404 47.90 -3.19 -41.58
C LEU A 404 49.00 -4.18 -41.22
N THR A 405 48.83 -4.94 -40.15
CA THR A 405 49.78 -5.99 -39.74
C THR A 405 49.87 -7.07 -40.81
N GLN A 406 48.74 -7.56 -41.32
CA GLN A 406 48.70 -8.55 -42.41
C GLN A 406 49.37 -8.02 -43.69
N LYS A 407 49.13 -6.74 -44.03
CA LYS A 407 49.77 -6.09 -45.17
C LYS A 407 51.30 -6.08 -45.02
N GLN A 408 51.81 -5.67 -43.85
CA GLN A 408 53.26 -5.66 -43.58
C GLN A 408 53.87 -7.06 -43.66
N GLU A 409 53.19 -8.09 -43.15
CA GLU A 409 53.65 -9.47 -43.29
C GLU A 409 53.69 -9.93 -44.75
N CYS A 410 52.67 -9.59 -45.55
CA CYS A 410 52.62 -9.89 -46.98
C CYS A 410 53.72 -9.15 -47.75
N GLU A 411 53.95 -7.86 -47.49
CA GLU A 411 55.03 -7.08 -48.10
C GLU A 411 56.40 -7.65 -47.74
N ALA A 412 56.62 -8.03 -46.47
CA ALA A 412 57.86 -8.68 -46.04
C ALA A 412 58.09 -10.04 -46.74
N LYS A 413 57.03 -10.85 -46.88
CA LYS A 413 57.08 -12.10 -47.65
C LYS A 413 57.42 -11.83 -49.12
N LEU A 414 56.78 -10.83 -49.73
CA LEU A 414 56.98 -10.48 -51.14
C LEU A 414 58.41 -9.97 -51.41
N ALA A 415 58.92 -9.07 -50.56
CA ALA A 415 60.31 -8.60 -50.62
C ALA A 415 61.32 -9.76 -50.46
N ASN A 416 61.02 -10.73 -49.61
CA ASN A 416 61.84 -11.94 -49.45
C ASN A 416 61.82 -12.82 -50.72
N TYR A 417 60.65 -12.98 -51.36
CA TYR A 417 60.56 -13.68 -52.65
C TYR A 417 61.28 -12.94 -53.79
N GLU A 418 61.16 -11.61 -53.88
CA GLU A 418 61.85 -10.79 -54.89
C GLU A 418 63.38 -10.81 -54.74
N ALA A 419 63.88 -10.70 -53.50
CA ALA A 419 65.31 -10.82 -53.21
C ALA A 419 65.87 -12.20 -53.60
N ARG A 420 65.05 -13.25 -53.50
CA ARG A 420 65.39 -14.62 -53.92
C ARG A 420 65.34 -14.80 -55.45
N LEU A 421 64.51 -14.05 -56.16
CA LEU A 421 64.43 -14.07 -57.62
C LEU A 421 65.57 -13.30 -58.30
N GLN A 422 66.05 -12.20 -57.69
CA GLN A 422 67.16 -11.40 -58.22
C GLN A 422 68.54 -12.06 -58.06
N ASN A 423 68.64 -13.20 -57.36
CA ASN A 423 69.91 -13.88 -57.10
C ASN A 423 69.85 -15.38 -57.51
N PRO A 424 69.93 -15.72 -58.82
CA PRO A 424 69.66 -17.08 -59.31
C PRO A 424 70.76 -18.12 -59.03
N ASN A 425 71.95 -17.70 -58.59
CA ASN A 425 73.14 -18.56 -58.56
C ASN A 425 73.54 -19.11 -57.18
N GLY A 426 72.61 -19.16 -56.22
CA GLY A 426 72.94 -19.67 -54.90
C GLY A 426 71.76 -20.12 -54.07
N ALA A 427 71.09 -21.21 -54.46
CA ALA A 427 70.63 -22.27 -53.56
C ALA A 427 69.60 -23.17 -54.28
N LYS A 428 69.73 -24.48 -54.07
CA LYS A 428 68.72 -25.49 -54.42
C LYS A 428 67.38 -25.11 -53.79
N LEU A 429 66.29 -25.31 -54.54
CA LEU A 429 64.91 -25.28 -54.06
C LEU A 429 64.80 -26.16 -52.80
N ASN A 430 64.70 -25.53 -51.63
CA ASN A 430 64.22 -26.20 -50.43
C ASN A 430 62.83 -25.65 -50.13
N VAL A 431 61.83 -26.45 -50.50
CA VAL A 431 60.42 -26.20 -50.20
C VAL A 431 60.24 -26.28 -48.68
N PRO A 432 59.62 -25.29 -48.02
CA PRO A 432 59.21 -25.42 -46.62
C PRO A 432 58.32 -26.66 -46.44
N PRO A 433 58.46 -27.46 -45.37
CA PRO A 433 57.55 -28.57 -45.12
C PRO A 433 56.12 -28.02 -44.97
N GLY A 434 55.28 -28.22 -45.98
CA GLY A 434 53.91 -27.68 -46.03
C GLY A 434 53.30 -27.52 -47.43
N LEU A 435 54.12 -27.53 -48.49
CA LEU A 435 53.64 -27.35 -49.88
C LEU A 435 54.17 -28.41 -50.85
N ALA A 436 54.16 -29.68 -50.43
CA ALA A 436 54.13 -30.79 -51.39
C ALA A 436 52.66 -31.09 -51.75
N PRO A 437 52.31 -31.31 -53.03
CA PRO A 437 50.97 -31.74 -53.38
C PRO A 437 50.80 -33.17 -52.90
N THR A 438 50.04 -33.37 -51.82
CA THR A 438 49.53 -34.70 -51.46
C THR A 438 48.43 -35.07 -52.45
N GLY A 439 48.84 -35.55 -53.62
CA GLY A 439 48.00 -36.35 -54.49
C GLY A 439 47.67 -37.66 -53.78
N GLY A 440 46.44 -37.72 -53.26
CA GLY A 440 45.81 -38.92 -52.71
C GLY A 440 44.34 -38.62 -52.50
N ALA A 441 43.53 -38.77 -53.55
CA ALA A 441 42.09 -38.63 -53.47
C ALA A 441 41.51 -39.61 -52.43
N PRO A 442 40.59 -39.18 -51.54
CA PRO A 442 39.71 -40.12 -50.85
C PRO A 442 38.69 -40.69 -51.85
N PRO A 443 38.27 -41.97 -51.71
CA PRO A 443 37.32 -42.60 -52.62
C PRO A 443 35.91 -41.99 -52.45
N PRO A 444 35.04 -42.05 -53.48
CA PRO A 444 33.68 -41.52 -53.38
C PRO A 444 32.81 -42.39 -52.45
N PRO A 445 31.79 -41.81 -51.79
CA PRO A 445 30.82 -42.56 -51.00
C PRO A 445 29.92 -43.41 -51.91
N PRO A 446 29.40 -44.56 -51.42
CA PRO A 446 28.50 -45.40 -52.20
C PRO A 446 27.12 -44.75 -52.36
N PRO A 447 26.44 -44.98 -53.51
CA PRO A 447 25.12 -44.41 -53.78
C PRO A 447 24.03 -45.07 -52.90
N PRO A 448 22.97 -44.31 -52.54
CA PRO A 448 21.84 -44.83 -51.75
C PRO A 448 20.95 -45.77 -52.58
N PRO A 449 20.28 -46.75 -51.94
CA PRO A 449 19.16 -47.49 -52.53
C PRO A 449 17.87 -46.65 -52.61
#